data_AF-A0A1G5ZNI4-F1
#
_entry.id   AF-A0A1G5ZNI4-F1
#
_cell.length_a   1.000
_cell.length_b   1.000
_cell.length_c   1.000
_cell.angle_alpha   90.00
_cell.angle_beta   90.00
_cell.angle_gamma   90.00
#
_symmetry.space_group_name_H-M   'P 1'
#
loop_
_entity.id
_entity.type
_entity.pdbx_description
1 polymer ?
#
loop_
_entity_poly.entity_id
_entity_poly.type
_entity_poly.pdbx_seq_one_letter_code
_entity_poly.pdbx_strand_id
1 'polypeptide(L)'
;MAAYGPKNWLEVSVGGVFGYEKSEQENTAFSYALPLVQGKFLFREYESGKGPGFGAVLGSFFPTGKGAFKPEGFGTFAFATITQCFGENEDVLIHANVGGNYLHIDQSGDLLGTWGFGSQVRVFKGMHLVGEIFSGDPYVPGAGVS
;
A
#
# COMPACT_ATOMS: atom_id res chain seq x y z
N MET A 1 -10.99 6.58 -3.33
CA MET A 1 -10.40 5.65 -4.32
C MET A 1 -11.54 4.96 -5.05
N ALA A 2 -11.42 4.77 -6.36
CA ALA A 2 -12.34 3.96 -7.17
C ALA A 2 -11.62 2.69 -7.60
N ALA A 3 -12.30 1.55 -7.53
CA ALA A 3 -11.75 0.24 -7.89
C ALA A 3 -12.73 -0.52 -8.78
N TYR A 4 -12.20 -1.31 -9.71
CA TYR A 4 -12.95 -2.18 -10.60
C TYR A 4 -12.22 -3.52 -10.73
N GLY A 5 -12.92 -4.60 -10.38
CA GLY A 5 -12.44 -5.97 -10.50
C GLY A 5 -12.99 -6.64 -11.76
N PRO A 6 -12.36 -6.50 -12.95
CA PRO A 6 -12.83 -7.15 -14.16
C PRO A 6 -12.83 -8.68 -14.08
N LYS A 7 -12.00 -9.24 -13.19
CA LYS A 7 -11.85 -10.68 -12.93
C LYS A 7 -11.55 -10.91 -11.46
N ASN A 8 -11.86 -12.10 -10.94
CA ASN A 8 -11.58 -12.46 -9.54
C ASN A 8 -10.07 -12.43 -9.20
N TRP A 9 -9.19 -12.52 -10.19
CA TRP A 9 -7.73 -12.46 -10.02
C TRP A 9 -7.14 -11.06 -10.24
N LEU A 10 -7.94 -10.07 -10.68
CA LEU A 10 -7.44 -8.74 -11.06
C LEU A 10 -8.38 -7.64 -10.56
N GLU A 11 -7.83 -6.71 -9.78
CA GLU A 11 -8.46 -5.43 -9.46
C GLU A 11 -7.62 -4.28 -10.02
N VAL A 12 -8.26 -3.32 -10.66
CA VAL A 12 -7.63 -2.06 -11.07
C VAL A 12 -8.25 -0.94 -10.25
N SER A 13 -7.42 -0.05 -9.72
CA SER A 13 -7.89 1.09 -8.94
C SER A 13 -7.18 2.39 -9.28
N VAL A 14 -7.91 3.49 -9.13
CA VAL A 14 -7.41 4.84 -9.23
C VAL A 14 -7.77 5.61 -7.96
N GLY A 15 -6.80 6.32 -7.42
CA GLY A 15 -6.91 7.03 -6.16
C GLY A 15 -6.11 8.31 -6.15
N GLY A 16 -6.09 8.91 -4.97
CA GLY A 16 -5.34 10.10 -4.66
C GLY A 16 -5.37 10.31 -3.16
N VAL A 17 -4.42 11.07 -2.66
CA VAL A 17 -4.32 11.46 -1.26
C VAL A 17 -4.58 12.96 -1.17
N PHE A 18 -5.31 13.38 -0.15
CA PHE A 18 -5.52 14.79 0.17
C PHE A 18 -5.60 14.96 1.69
N GLY A 19 -5.30 16.15 2.16
CA GLY A 19 -5.27 16.44 3.58
C GLY A 19 -4.69 17.80 3.87
N TYR A 20 -4.40 18.03 5.14
CA TYR A 20 -3.88 19.30 5.63
C TYR A 20 -2.50 19.08 6.23
N GLU A 21 -1.53 19.89 5.81
CA GLU A 21 -0.19 19.94 6.39
C GLU A 21 -0.08 21.16 7.30
N LYS A 22 0.57 20.98 8.45
CA LYS A 22 0.91 22.09 9.33
C LYS A 22 2.37 22.47 9.06
N SER A 23 2.57 23.65 8.47
CA SER A 23 3.92 24.22 8.33
C SER A 23 4.39 24.78 9.68
N GLU A 24 5.71 24.86 9.88
CA GLU A 24 6.32 25.47 11.08
C GLU A 24 5.86 26.92 11.34
N GLN A 25 5.32 27.61 10.32
CA GLN A 25 4.80 28.97 10.41
C GLN A 25 3.29 29.07 10.75
N GLU A 26 2.72 28.06 11.42
CA GLU A 26 1.32 28.00 11.91
C GLU A 26 0.19 28.09 10.86
N ASN A 27 0.51 28.18 9.57
CA ASN A 27 -0.49 28.09 8.51
C ASN A 27 -0.75 26.63 8.13
N THR A 28 -1.99 26.19 8.32
CA THR A 28 -2.52 24.93 7.79
C THR A 28 -2.72 25.08 6.28
N ALA A 29 -1.95 24.34 5.49
CA ALA A 29 -2.10 24.32 4.03
C ALA A 29 -2.80 23.05 3.56
N PHE A 30 -3.66 23.19 2.56
CA PHE A 30 -4.27 22.03 1.91
C PHE A 30 -3.31 21.43 0.88
N SER A 31 -3.10 20.12 0.96
CA SER A 31 -2.18 19.34 0.14
C SER A 31 -2.89 18.16 -0.50
N TYR A 32 -2.49 17.81 -1.70
CA TYR A 32 -3.04 16.67 -2.43
C TYR A 32 -2.08 16.11 -3.47
N ALA A 33 -2.24 14.83 -3.80
CA ALA A 33 -1.55 14.17 -4.90
C ALA A 33 -2.45 13.13 -5.59
N LEU A 34 -2.53 13.24 -6.91
CA LEU A 34 -3.32 12.36 -7.77
C LEU A 34 -2.88 12.49 -9.24
N PRO A 35 -3.02 11.44 -10.06
CA PRO A 35 -3.58 10.13 -9.71
C PRO A 35 -2.54 9.17 -9.14
N LEU A 36 -3.02 8.24 -8.30
CA LEU A 36 -2.36 6.97 -8.01
C LEU A 36 -3.12 5.88 -8.74
N VAL A 37 -2.44 5.12 -9.58
CA VAL A 37 -3.05 4.01 -10.35
C VAL A 37 -2.36 2.72 -9.94
N GLN A 38 -3.13 1.67 -9.67
CA GLN A 38 -2.57 0.37 -9.34
C GLN A 38 -3.42 -0.78 -9.87
N GLY A 39 -2.74 -1.86 -10.26
CA GLY A 39 -3.31 -3.18 -10.50
C GLY A 39 -2.94 -4.12 -9.37
N LYS A 40 -3.92 -4.84 -8.84
CA LYS A 40 -3.75 -5.89 -7.82
C LYS A 40 -4.05 -7.23 -8.45
N PHE A 41 -3.14 -8.17 -8.27
CA PHE A 41 -3.18 -9.50 -8.85
C PHE A 41 -3.30 -10.51 -7.70
N LEU A 42 -4.33 -11.34 -7.73
CA LEU A 42 -4.51 -12.44 -6.77
C LEU A 42 -4.17 -13.76 -7.48
N PHE A 43 -3.06 -14.37 -7.08
CA PHE A 43 -2.61 -15.65 -7.65
C PHE A 43 -3.24 -16.83 -6.94
N ARG A 44 -3.44 -16.70 -5.63
CA ARG A 44 -4.09 -17.71 -4.79
C ARG A 44 -4.80 -17.03 -3.64
N GLU A 45 -6.06 -17.40 -3.42
CA GLU A 45 -6.84 -16.96 -2.26
C GLU A 45 -6.40 -17.74 -1.01
N TYR A 46 -6.39 -17.07 0.14
CA TYR A 46 -6.20 -17.75 1.42
C TYR A 46 -7.53 -18.32 1.89
N GLU A 47 -7.50 -19.44 2.59
CA GLU A 47 -8.69 -19.99 3.23
C GLU A 47 -8.31 -20.60 4.59
N SER A 48 -9.24 -20.57 5.55
CA SER A 48 -9.06 -21.18 6.86
C SER A 48 -8.68 -22.67 6.74
N GLY A 49 -7.56 -23.04 7.35
CA GLY A 49 -7.07 -24.43 7.34
C GLY A 49 -6.49 -24.90 6.01
N LYS A 50 -6.42 -24.05 4.98
CA LYS A 50 -5.71 -24.32 3.73
C LYS A 50 -4.37 -23.58 3.68
N GLY A 51 -3.60 -23.83 2.62
CA GLY A 51 -2.34 -23.14 2.39
C GLY A 51 -2.51 -21.63 2.14
N PRO A 52 -1.40 -20.87 2.17
CA PRO A 52 -1.44 -19.42 2.14
C PRO A 52 -1.93 -18.88 0.80
N GLY A 53 -2.54 -17.70 0.87
CA GLY A 53 -2.84 -16.87 -0.28
C GLY A 53 -1.65 -16.02 -0.68
N PHE A 54 -1.57 -15.69 -1.97
CA PHE A 54 -0.50 -14.89 -2.55
C PHE A 54 -1.07 -13.91 -3.56
N GLY A 55 -0.56 -12.67 -3.50
CA GLY A 55 -0.90 -11.63 -4.45
C GLY A 55 0.28 -10.71 -4.71
N ALA A 56 0.12 -9.85 -5.70
CA ALA A 56 1.05 -8.77 -5.97
C ALA A 56 0.29 -7.51 -6.38
N VAL A 57 0.92 -6.37 -6.17
CA VAL A 57 0.44 -5.07 -6.60
C VAL A 57 1.54 -4.42 -7.42
N LEU A 58 1.13 -3.78 -8.51
CA LEU A 58 1.97 -2.90 -9.31
C LEU A 58 1.21 -1.61 -9.53
N GLY A 59 1.84 -0.47 -9.29
CA GLY A 59 1.21 0.82 -9.50
C GLY A 59 2.20 1.93 -9.77
N SER A 60 1.66 3.09 -10.08
CA SER A 60 2.41 4.30 -10.33
C SER A 60 1.70 5.50 -9.74
N PHE A 61 2.48 6.51 -9.38
CA PHE A 61 2.01 7.83 -9.01
C PHE A 61 2.68 8.88 -9.90
N PHE A 62 1.94 9.94 -10.17
CA PHE A 62 2.36 11.01 -11.06
C PHE A 62 2.69 12.27 -10.25
N PRO A 63 3.64 13.11 -10.68
CA PRO A 63 4.03 14.35 -9.99
C PRO A 63 2.99 15.47 -10.14
N THR A 64 1.72 15.14 -9.96
CA THR A 64 0.57 16.02 -10.08
C THR A 64 -0.07 16.18 -8.70
N GLY A 65 -0.12 17.43 -8.21
CA GLY A 65 -0.48 17.68 -6.82
C GLY A 65 -0.03 19.06 -6.33
N LYS A 66 -0.23 19.29 -5.04
CA LYS A 66 0.20 20.49 -4.31
C LYS A 66 0.63 20.11 -2.88
N GLY A 67 1.65 20.81 -2.37
CA GLY A 67 2.15 20.67 -1.00
C GLY A 67 2.98 19.40 -0.80
N ALA A 68 3.17 18.99 0.45
CA ALA A 68 4.04 17.88 0.84
C ALA A 68 3.61 16.51 0.30
N PHE A 69 2.36 16.37 -0.15
CA PHE A 69 1.90 15.12 -0.76
C PHE A 69 2.32 15.00 -2.23
N LYS A 70 2.66 16.10 -2.90
CA LYS A 70 3.06 16.08 -4.31
C LYS A 70 4.41 15.33 -4.42
N PRO A 71 4.50 14.24 -5.20
CA PRO A 71 5.77 13.60 -5.49
C PRO A 71 6.68 14.55 -6.26
N GLU A 72 7.99 14.47 -6.00
CA GLU A 72 9.00 15.22 -6.75
C GLU A 72 9.11 14.74 -8.22
N GLY A 73 8.82 13.46 -8.49
CA GLY A 73 8.92 12.85 -9.81
C GLY A 73 7.85 11.78 -10.08
N PHE A 74 7.92 11.19 -11.26
CA PHE A 74 7.13 10.00 -11.58
C PHE A 74 7.71 8.80 -10.85
N GLY A 75 6.86 7.97 -10.24
CA GLY A 75 7.34 6.76 -9.60
C GLY A 75 6.44 5.56 -9.84
N THR A 76 7.07 4.40 -9.74
CA THR A 76 6.44 3.10 -9.86
C THR A 76 6.73 2.32 -8.60
N PHE A 77 5.73 1.61 -8.08
CA PHE A 77 5.89 0.74 -6.93
C PHE A 77 5.35 -0.64 -7.24
N ALA A 78 5.97 -1.65 -6.63
CA ALA A 78 5.47 -3.01 -6.67
C ALA A 78 5.72 -3.71 -5.34
N PHE A 79 4.79 -4.56 -4.93
CA PHE A 79 4.99 -5.43 -3.78
C PHE A 79 4.26 -6.76 -3.96
N ALA A 80 4.82 -7.81 -3.38
CA ALA A 80 4.18 -9.09 -3.23
C ALA A 80 3.65 -9.22 -1.80
N THR A 81 2.54 -9.94 -1.64
CA THR A 81 1.95 -10.25 -0.34
C THR A 81 1.70 -11.74 -0.22
N ILE A 82 1.92 -12.26 0.98
CA ILE A 82 1.53 -13.59 1.41
C ILE A 82 0.64 -13.47 2.64
N THR A 83 -0.46 -14.22 2.66
CA THR A 83 -1.41 -14.22 3.77
C THR A 83 -1.75 -15.65 4.16
N GLN A 84 -1.72 -15.96 5.45
CA GLN A 84 -2.17 -17.23 6.00
C GLN A 84 -3.26 -16.99 7.04
N CYS A 85 -4.30 -17.81 6.97
CA CYS A 85 -5.42 -17.78 7.90
C CYS A 85 -5.43 -19.05 8.77
N PHE A 86 -5.68 -18.89 10.06
CA PHE A 86 -5.70 -19.95 11.06
C PHE A 86 -7.01 -19.93 11.85
N GLY A 87 -7.46 -21.12 12.29
CA GLY A 87 -8.74 -21.31 12.97
C GLY A 87 -9.91 -21.55 12.00
N GLU A 88 -11.03 -22.05 12.49
CA GLU A 88 -12.18 -22.44 11.64
C GLU A 88 -12.98 -21.24 11.12
N ASN A 89 -12.84 -20.07 11.75
CA ASN A 89 -13.55 -18.86 11.36
C ASN A 89 -12.63 -17.63 11.33
N GLU A 90 -11.45 -17.78 10.72
CA GLU A 90 -10.46 -16.71 10.56
C GLU A 90 -10.05 -16.04 11.88
N ASP A 91 -9.82 -16.86 12.91
CA ASP A 91 -9.52 -16.37 14.25
C ASP A 91 -8.23 -15.55 14.28
N VAL A 92 -7.24 -16.00 13.50
CA VAL A 92 -5.96 -15.32 13.35
C VAL A 92 -5.56 -15.35 11.89
N LEU A 93 -5.27 -14.17 11.35
CA LEU A 93 -4.67 -13.98 10.04
C LEU A 93 -3.31 -13.33 10.23
N ILE A 94 -2.33 -13.83 9.50
CA ILE A 94 -0.98 -13.29 9.44
C ILE A 94 -0.69 -12.97 7.99
N HIS A 95 -0.12 -11.80 7.73
CA HIS A 95 0.31 -11.41 6.40
C HIS A 95 1.69 -10.78 6.44
N ALA A 96 2.41 -10.94 5.35
CA ALA A 96 3.67 -10.26 5.11
C ALA A 96 3.68 -9.70 3.70
N ASN A 97 4.29 -8.53 3.53
CA ASN A 97 4.51 -7.92 2.24
C ASN A 97 5.97 -7.51 2.09
N VAL A 98 6.43 -7.52 0.84
CA VAL A 98 7.78 -7.12 0.44
C VAL A 98 7.68 -6.47 -0.92
N GLY A 99 8.34 -5.35 -1.11
CA GLY A 99 8.30 -4.62 -2.35
C GLY A 99 9.32 -3.52 -2.44
N GLY A 100 9.06 -2.59 -3.32
CA GLY A 100 9.84 -1.38 -3.43
C GLY A 100 9.15 -0.30 -4.25
N ASN A 101 9.67 0.90 -4.09
CA ASN A 101 9.31 2.10 -4.83
C ASN A 101 10.52 2.54 -5.64
N TYR A 102 10.31 2.84 -6.91
CA TYR A 102 11.32 3.37 -7.80
C TYR A 102 10.89 4.75 -8.28
N LEU A 103 11.67 5.76 -7.88
CA LEU A 103 11.41 7.16 -8.18
C LEU A 103 12.30 7.62 -9.33
N HIS A 104 11.68 8.19 -10.37
CA HIS A 104 12.40 8.71 -11.53
C HIS A 104 12.62 10.22 -11.35
N ILE A 105 13.76 10.59 -10.74
CA ILE A 105 14.22 11.98 -10.64
C ILE A 105 15.58 12.06 -11.35
N ASP A 106 15.71 12.98 -12.30
CA ASP A 106 16.98 13.43 -12.88
C ASP A 106 18.02 12.33 -13.23
N GLN A 107 17.55 11.20 -13.77
CA GLN A 107 18.35 10.04 -14.18
C GLN A 107 19.07 9.27 -13.03
N SER A 108 18.94 9.70 -11.78
CA SER A 108 19.28 8.90 -10.60
C SER A 108 18.07 8.05 -10.21
N GLY A 109 18.16 6.74 -10.41
CA GLY A 109 17.13 5.80 -10.01
C GLY A 109 17.30 5.37 -8.57
N ASP A 110 16.50 5.91 -7.66
CA ASP A 110 16.49 5.47 -6.26
C ASP A 110 15.44 4.38 -6.07
N LEU A 111 15.90 3.17 -5.73
CA LEU A 111 15.05 2.06 -5.34
C LEU A 111 14.96 2.01 -3.81
N LEU A 112 13.78 2.31 -3.28
CA LEU A 112 13.47 2.20 -1.85
C LEU A 112 12.79 0.86 -1.61
N GLY A 113 13.47 -0.04 -0.89
CA GLY A 113 12.88 -1.31 -0.46
C GLY A 113 11.84 -1.11 0.64
N THR A 114 10.75 -1.88 0.57
CA THR A 114 9.66 -1.84 1.56
C THR A 114 9.34 -3.24 2.05
N TRP A 115 8.97 -3.38 3.30
CA TRP A 115 8.45 -4.62 3.86
C TRP A 115 7.47 -4.35 5.00
N GLY A 116 6.57 -5.28 5.22
CA GLY A 116 5.57 -5.22 6.28
C GLY A 116 5.24 -6.61 6.78
N PHE A 117 4.92 -6.71 8.06
CA PHE A 117 4.39 -7.90 8.70
C PHE A 117 3.24 -7.47 9.60
N GLY A 118 2.09 -8.09 9.41
CA GLY A 118 0.89 -7.76 10.17
C GLY A 118 0.12 -9.01 10.59
N SER A 119 -0.68 -8.82 11.61
CA SER A 119 -1.63 -9.80 12.08
C SER A 119 -2.98 -9.15 12.31
N GLN A 120 -4.02 -9.92 12.02
CA GLN A 120 -5.40 -9.61 12.33
C GLN A 120 -5.95 -10.73 13.22
N VAL A 121 -6.45 -10.36 14.40
CA VAL A 121 -7.07 -11.28 15.36
C VAL A 121 -8.53 -10.92 15.53
N ARG A 122 -9.41 -11.90 15.35
CA ARG A 122 -10.84 -11.71 15.58
C ARG A 122 -11.13 -11.63 17.07
N VAL A 123 -11.78 -10.55 17.49
CA VAL A 123 -12.11 -10.33 18.91
C VAL A 123 -13.55 -10.71 19.21
N PHE A 124 -14.49 -10.16 18.44
CA PHE A 124 -15.91 -10.40 18.69
C PHE A 124 -16.73 -10.18 17.43
N LYS A 125 -17.47 -11.21 17.00
CA LYS A 125 -18.25 -11.19 15.76
C LYS A 125 -17.37 -10.71 14.58
N GLY A 126 -17.74 -9.62 13.91
CA GLY A 126 -16.96 -9.03 12.81
C GLY A 126 -15.87 -8.04 13.25
N MET A 127 -15.66 -7.83 14.55
CA MET A 127 -14.60 -6.95 15.06
C MET A 127 -13.26 -7.67 15.09
N HIS A 128 -12.24 -7.02 14.54
CA HIS A 128 -10.87 -7.50 14.51
C HIS A 128 -9.91 -6.47 15.10
N LEU A 129 -8.87 -6.94 15.78
CA LEU A 129 -7.69 -6.16 16.12
C LEU A 129 -6.62 -6.40 15.08
N VAL A 130 -6.04 -5.31 14.57
CA VAL A 130 -4.98 -5.36 13.57
C VAL A 130 -3.73 -4.70 14.14
N GLY A 131 -2.61 -5.39 14.04
CA GLY A 131 -1.29 -4.86 14.36
C GLY A 131 -0.35 -5.10 13.19
N GLU A 132 0.41 -4.08 12.82
CA GLU A 132 1.36 -4.14 11.71
C GLU A 132 2.68 -3.45 12.11
N ILE A 133 3.78 -4.07 11.71
CA ILE A 133 5.12 -3.47 11.71
C ILE A 133 5.60 -3.40 10.26
N PHE A 134 6.17 -2.27 9.86
CA PHE A 134 6.60 -2.07 8.49
C PHE A 134 7.79 -1.12 8.42
N SER A 135 8.52 -1.19 7.31
CA SER A 135 9.63 -0.30 6.99
C SER A 135 9.50 0.17 5.56
N GLY A 136 9.53 1.48 5.38
CA GLY A 136 9.20 2.13 4.11
C GLY A 136 7.70 2.04 3.80
N ASP A 137 7.20 2.99 3.01
CA ASP A 137 5.83 2.96 2.51
C ASP A 137 5.87 3.10 0.98
N PRO A 138 5.41 2.09 0.21
CA PRO A 138 5.43 2.15 -1.25
C PRO A 138 4.54 3.26 -1.81
N TYR A 139 3.60 3.79 -1.02
CA TYR A 139 2.66 4.84 -1.39
C TYR A 139 3.15 6.26 -1.06
N VAL A 140 4.20 6.41 -0.24
CA VAL A 140 4.76 7.72 0.14
C VAL A 140 6.15 7.87 -0.48
N PRO A 141 6.30 8.74 -1.50
CA PRO A 141 7.62 9.09 -2.04
C PRO A 141 8.52 9.61 -0.91
N GLY A 142 9.68 9.00 -0.70
CA GLY A 142 10.65 9.43 0.32
C GLY A 142 10.41 8.89 1.75
N ALA A 143 9.46 7.99 1.98
CA ALA A 143 9.36 7.31 3.27
C ALA A 143 10.56 6.36 3.47
N GLY A 144 11.47 6.71 4.40
CA GLY A 144 12.66 5.92 4.74
C GLY A 144 14.00 6.58 4.40
N VAL A 145 14.00 7.79 3.83
CA VAL A 145 15.19 8.64 3.68
C VAL A 145 15.18 9.71 4.79
N SER A 146 15.61 9.33 5.99
CA SER A 146 15.99 10.28 7.06
C SER A 146 17.48 10.19 7.33
#